data_AF-A0AAW3YXZ4-F1
#
_entry.id   AF-A0AAW3YXZ4-F1
#
_cell.length_a   1.000
_cell.length_b   1.000
_cell.length_c   1.000
_cell.angle_alpha   90.00
_cell.angle_beta   90.00
_cell.angle_gamma   90.00
#
_symmetry.space_group_name_H-M   'P 1'
#
loop_
_entity.id
_entity.type
_entity.pdbx_description
1 polymer ?
#
loop_
_entity_poly.entity_id
_entity_poly.type
_entity_poly.pdbx_seq_one_letter_code
_entity_poly.pdbx_strand_id
1 'polypeptide(L)'
;MPSRTMMRTTAVFAFFISLIFTGLSYASTSTSKMQEYSHNGIQKDLPDLRKYPSGTPRKKAFLNVVVPVVDLHNQKIMQDRKWLLSHQKNRHWSAQEMNHLKMICSDYKMTCNSPKQVNWKKLLSRVDIIPTHFVATQAAAESGWGTSELAQKNNNLFGMRCVSCKASKGKVKGYSAYRTIDDSVVAYMKNLNTHRAYESLRTARAEQRTTQKPLNTSKLIDNLNGYSELGSEYNRYLHKVFNRNKELISQVQELDI
;
A
#
# COMPACT_ATOMS: atom_id res chain seq x y z
N MET A 1 -17.00 38.59 -3.74
CA MET A 1 -16.31 37.64 -4.64
C MET A 1 -15.62 36.58 -3.79
N PRO A 2 -15.84 35.28 -4.05
CA PRO A 2 -15.70 34.26 -3.03
C PRO A 2 -14.25 33.85 -2.81
N SER A 3 -13.92 33.78 -1.52
CA SER A 3 -12.71 33.20 -0.94
C SER A 3 -12.48 31.78 -1.48
N ARG A 4 -11.35 31.58 -2.18
CA ARG A 4 -10.84 30.25 -2.51
C ARG A 4 -10.40 29.57 -1.22
N THR A 5 -11.32 28.86 -0.60
CA THR A 5 -11.02 27.87 0.43
C THR A 5 -10.16 26.78 -0.23
N MET A 6 -8.84 26.84 -0.05
CA MET A 6 -7.96 25.74 -0.41
C MET A 6 -8.42 24.50 0.35
N MET A 7 -9.01 23.57 -0.39
CA MET A 7 -9.47 22.28 0.08
C MET A 7 -8.27 21.49 0.62
N ARG A 8 -8.10 21.52 1.95
CA ARG A 8 -7.14 20.74 2.74
C ARG A 8 -7.21 19.28 2.30
N THR A 9 -6.24 18.82 1.50
CA THR A 9 -6.21 17.43 1.03
C THR A 9 -5.10 16.68 1.74
N THR A 10 -5.47 15.59 2.40
CA THR A 10 -4.55 14.57 2.93
C THR A 10 -4.02 13.72 1.78
N ALA A 11 -3.38 14.33 0.80
CA ALA A 11 -2.48 13.59 -0.08
C ALA A 11 -1.29 13.15 0.78
N VAL A 12 -0.87 11.90 0.62
CA VAL A 12 0.44 11.49 1.14
C VAL A 12 1.44 12.30 0.34
N PHE A 13 2.09 13.28 0.97
CA PHE A 13 3.29 13.90 0.44
C PHE A 13 4.46 13.11 1.01
N ALA A 14 4.91 12.11 0.25
CA ALA A 14 6.14 11.41 0.56
C ALA A 14 7.31 12.37 0.34
N PHE A 15 7.73 13.03 1.42
CA PHE A 15 9.08 13.58 1.51
C PHE A 15 10.00 12.40 1.76
N PHE A 16 10.87 12.14 0.80
CA PHE A 16 12.04 11.32 1.02
C PHE A 16 12.69 11.75 2.33
N ILE A 17 12.69 10.88 3.34
CA ILE A 17 13.57 11.08 4.49
C ILE A 17 14.97 10.90 3.91
N SER A 18 15.65 12.00 3.63
CA SER A 18 17.04 11.99 3.20
C SER A 18 17.87 11.39 4.33
N LEU A 19 18.07 10.08 4.29
CA LEU A 19 19.01 9.39 5.16
C LEU A 19 20.40 9.74 4.62
N ILE A 20 21.01 10.77 5.21
CA ILE A 20 22.46 10.97 5.12
C ILE A 20 23.08 9.75 5.80
N PHE A 21 23.49 8.76 5.01
CA PHE A 21 24.30 7.64 5.49
C PHE A 21 25.75 8.10 5.64
N THR A 22 26.11 8.67 6.79
CA THR A 22 27.51 8.72 7.24
C THR A 22 27.73 7.57 8.22
N GLY A 23 27.93 6.37 7.69
CA GLY A 23 28.27 5.18 8.48
C GLY A 23 29.57 4.59 8.00
N LEU A 24 30.66 4.85 8.74
CA LEU A 24 31.90 4.08 8.66
C LEU A 24 31.57 2.60 8.90
N SER A 25 31.91 1.76 7.93
CA SER A 25 31.73 0.31 8.02
C SER A 25 32.75 -0.27 8.99
N TYR A 26 32.30 -0.64 10.19
CA TYR A 26 33.01 -1.62 11.01
C TYR A 26 32.39 -2.99 10.74
N ALA A 27 33.10 -3.81 9.98
CA ALA A 27 32.79 -5.22 9.83
C ALA A 27 33.08 -5.91 11.16
N SER A 28 32.04 -6.34 11.87
CA SER A 28 32.17 -7.27 13.00
C SER A 28 31.67 -8.64 12.54
N THR A 29 32.59 -9.58 12.35
CA THR A 29 32.30 -10.99 12.11
C THR A 29 31.94 -11.64 13.43
N SER A 30 30.65 -11.70 13.73
CA SER A 30 30.10 -12.66 14.69
C SER A 30 29.11 -13.57 13.98
N THR A 31 29.51 -14.82 13.77
CA THR A 31 28.66 -15.92 13.30
C THR A 31 27.66 -16.28 14.39
N SER A 32 26.52 -15.59 14.43
CA SER A 32 25.36 -16.06 15.18
C SER A 32 24.60 -17.09 14.34
N LYS A 33 24.26 -18.23 14.95
CA LYS A 33 23.42 -19.27 14.35
C LYS A 33 22.16 -18.61 13.76
N MET A 34 21.98 -18.74 12.45
CA MET A 34 20.84 -18.18 11.74
C MET A 34 19.55 -18.83 12.24
N GLN A 35 18.74 -18.06 12.96
CA GLN A 35 17.36 -18.44 13.23
C GLN A 35 16.54 -18.08 11.99
N GLU A 36 16.21 -19.09 11.21
CA GLU A 36 15.26 -18.99 10.10
C GLU A 36 13.91 -18.52 10.66
N TYR A 37 13.39 -17.42 10.12
CA TYR A 37 12.16 -16.82 10.62
C TYR A 37 10.97 -17.67 10.19
N SER A 38 10.26 -18.22 11.19
CA SER A 38 9.11 -19.11 11.03
C SER A 38 7.89 -18.40 10.45
N HIS A 39 7.30 -18.98 9.40
CA HIS A 39 6.11 -18.55 8.64
C HIS A 39 4.75 -18.75 9.36
N ASN A 40 4.69 -18.69 10.70
CA ASN A 40 3.45 -19.05 11.40
C ASN A 40 2.55 -17.84 11.66
N GLY A 41 1.82 -17.42 10.61
CA GLY A 41 0.69 -16.50 10.68
C GLY A 41 0.99 -15.03 10.37
N ILE A 42 -0.07 -14.26 10.09
CA ILE A 42 0.04 -12.81 9.79
C ILE A 42 0.61 -12.09 11.00
N GLN A 43 1.83 -11.59 10.87
CA GLN A 43 2.51 -10.86 11.92
C GLN A 43 1.86 -9.47 12.09
N LYS A 44 1.24 -9.25 13.25
CA LYS A 44 0.50 -8.00 13.53
C LYS A 44 1.42 -6.79 13.72
N ASP A 45 2.62 -7.02 14.24
CA ASP A 45 3.58 -5.96 14.56
C ASP A 45 4.87 -6.10 13.74
N LEU A 46 5.50 -4.97 13.42
CA LEU A 46 6.80 -4.96 12.76
C LEU A 46 7.86 -5.41 13.78
N PRO A 47 8.60 -6.51 13.54
CA PRO A 47 9.70 -6.86 14.42
C PRO A 47 10.79 -5.78 14.40
N ASP A 48 11.68 -5.77 15.39
CA ASP A 48 12.88 -4.93 15.30
C ASP A 48 13.83 -5.51 14.23
N LEU A 49 13.66 -5.00 13.00
CA LEU A 49 14.39 -5.44 11.83
C LEU A 49 15.89 -5.09 11.87
N ARG A 50 16.33 -4.28 12.84
CA ARG A 50 17.76 -4.00 13.06
C ARG A 50 18.50 -5.19 13.66
N LYS A 51 17.78 -6.17 14.23
CA LYS A 51 18.37 -7.43 14.72
C LYS A 51 18.93 -8.31 13.60
N TYR A 52 18.54 -8.04 12.34
CA TYR A 52 19.04 -8.76 11.18
C TYR A 52 20.17 -8.00 10.51
N PRO A 53 21.18 -8.71 9.96
CA PRO A 53 22.20 -8.12 9.09
C PRO A 53 21.58 -7.31 7.96
N SER A 54 22.24 -6.22 7.59
CA SER A 54 21.83 -5.40 6.44
C SER A 54 21.87 -6.22 5.14
N GLY A 55 21.13 -5.77 4.13
CA GLY A 55 21.00 -6.49 2.86
C GLY A 55 19.90 -7.55 2.90
N THR A 56 20.12 -8.67 2.21
CA THR A 56 19.08 -9.68 1.95
C THR A 56 18.39 -10.22 3.20
N PRO A 57 19.07 -10.54 4.32
CA PRO A 57 18.40 -11.07 5.51
C PRO A 57 17.32 -10.13 6.06
N ARG A 58 17.67 -8.85 6.27
CA ARG A 58 16.71 -7.84 6.72
C ARG A 58 15.58 -7.60 5.72
N LYS A 59 15.90 -7.59 4.42
CA LYS A 59 14.88 -7.42 3.38
C LYS A 59 13.87 -8.55 3.39
N LYS A 60 14.32 -9.81 3.51
CA LYS A 60 13.43 -10.98 3.64
C LYS A 60 12.56 -10.86 4.88
N ALA A 61 13.15 -10.56 6.04
CA ALA A 61 12.42 -10.36 7.27
C ALA A 61 11.31 -9.28 7.15
N PHE A 62 11.61 -8.16 6.49
CA PHE A 62 10.63 -7.12 6.21
C PHE A 62 9.52 -7.62 5.28
N LEU A 63 9.89 -8.29 4.18
CA LEU A 63 8.94 -8.77 3.18
C LEU A 63 8.00 -9.85 3.74
N ASN A 64 8.50 -10.75 4.60
CA ASN A 64 7.68 -11.77 5.27
C ASN A 64 6.58 -11.17 6.18
N VAL A 65 6.68 -9.89 6.54
CA VAL A 65 5.60 -9.18 7.26
C VAL A 65 4.63 -8.52 6.29
N VAL A 66 5.15 -7.90 5.23
CA VAL A 66 4.35 -7.05 4.34
C VAL A 66 3.61 -7.84 3.27
N VAL A 67 4.27 -8.81 2.63
CA VAL A 67 3.73 -9.55 1.48
C VAL A 67 2.46 -10.34 1.84
N PRO A 68 2.40 -11.14 2.93
CA PRO A 68 1.18 -11.88 3.26
C PRO A 68 -0.02 -10.97 3.51
N VAL A 69 0.21 -9.82 4.15
CA VAL A 69 -0.83 -8.82 4.43
C VAL A 69 -1.37 -8.23 3.12
N VAL A 70 -0.49 -7.85 2.20
CA VAL A 70 -0.90 -7.29 0.90
C VAL A 70 -1.71 -8.31 0.10
N ASP A 71 -1.28 -9.56 0.11
CA ASP A 71 -1.94 -10.64 -0.64
C ASP A 71 -3.31 -10.98 -0.07
N LEU A 72 -3.45 -11.07 1.25
CA LEU A 72 -4.74 -11.22 1.93
C LEU A 72 -5.73 -10.12 1.48
N HIS A 73 -5.31 -8.86 1.51
CA HIS A 73 -6.20 -7.75 1.13
C HIS A 73 -6.48 -7.72 -0.37
N ASN A 74 -5.51 -8.07 -1.21
CA ASN A 74 -5.73 -8.20 -2.64
C ASN A 74 -6.74 -9.33 -2.97
N GLN A 75 -6.70 -10.44 -2.25
CA GLN A 75 -7.70 -11.50 -2.38
C GLN A 75 -9.11 -10.98 -2.04
N LYS A 76 -9.26 -10.27 -0.92
CA LYS A 76 -10.54 -9.68 -0.51
C LYS A 76 -11.06 -8.67 -1.54
N ILE A 77 -10.20 -7.76 -2.01
CA ILE A 77 -10.56 -6.79 -3.06
C ILE A 77 -11.00 -7.52 -4.34
N MET A 78 -10.32 -8.60 -4.71
CA MET A 78 -10.67 -9.37 -5.90
C MET A 78 -12.00 -10.12 -5.75
N GLN A 79 -12.34 -10.60 -4.55
CA GLN A 79 -13.65 -11.18 -4.26
C GLN A 79 -14.76 -10.15 -4.46
N ASP A 80 -14.62 -8.95 -3.86
CA ASP A 80 -15.58 -7.86 -4.02
C ASP A 80 -15.71 -7.44 -5.50
N ARG A 81 -14.58 -7.34 -6.21
CA ARG A 81 -14.57 -7.03 -7.65
C ARG A 81 -15.31 -8.08 -8.47
N LYS A 82 -15.03 -9.37 -8.25
CA LYS A 82 -15.70 -10.48 -8.96
C LYS A 82 -17.20 -10.44 -8.72
N TRP A 83 -17.61 -10.22 -7.47
CA TRP A 83 -19.00 -10.08 -7.10
C TRP A 83 -19.66 -8.88 -7.81
N LEU A 84 -19.02 -7.71 -7.84
CA LEU A 84 -19.54 -6.55 -8.58
C LEU A 84 -19.70 -6.85 -10.07
N LEU A 85 -18.73 -7.50 -10.69
CA LEU A 85 -18.76 -7.83 -12.12
C LEU A 85 -19.89 -8.80 -12.46
N SER A 86 -20.18 -9.77 -11.59
CA SER A 86 -21.28 -10.72 -11.80
C SER A 86 -22.66 -10.11 -11.59
N HIS A 87 -22.79 -9.07 -10.76
CA HIS A 87 -24.09 -8.46 -10.44
C HIS A 87 -24.41 -7.19 -11.23
N GLN A 88 -23.41 -6.50 -11.81
CA GLN A 88 -23.62 -5.19 -12.45
C GLN A 88 -24.70 -5.16 -13.54
N LYS A 89 -25.00 -6.30 -14.17
CA LYS A 89 -26.00 -6.43 -15.24
C LYS A 89 -27.33 -7.03 -14.76
N ASN A 90 -27.46 -7.34 -13.47
CA ASN A 90 -28.67 -7.95 -12.92
C ASN A 90 -29.84 -6.96 -12.95
N ARG A 91 -31.00 -7.45 -13.41
CA ARG A 91 -32.25 -6.66 -13.46
C ARG A 91 -32.94 -6.56 -12.10
N HIS A 92 -32.80 -7.60 -11.28
CA HIS A 92 -33.39 -7.72 -9.95
C HIS A 92 -32.29 -7.85 -8.90
N TRP A 93 -32.50 -7.23 -7.75
CA TRP A 93 -31.56 -7.20 -6.63
C TRP A 93 -32.35 -7.45 -5.34
N SER A 94 -31.91 -8.45 -4.58
CA SER A 94 -32.37 -8.71 -3.22
C SER A 94 -31.91 -7.62 -2.25
N ALA A 95 -32.55 -7.56 -1.08
CA ALA A 95 -32.13 -6.67 -0.01
C ALA A 95 -30.69 -6.94 0.46
N GLN A 96 -30.26 -8.20 0.45
CA GLN A 96 -28.91 -8.62 0.83
C GLN A 96 -27.87 -8.12 -0.17
N GLU A 97 -28.11 -8.31 -1.49
CA GLU A 97 -27.22 -7.79 -2.54
C GLU A 97 -27.15 -6.26 -2.50
N MET A 98 -28.29 -5.58 -2.25
CA MET A 98 -28.31 -4.13 -2.10
C MET A 98 -27.49 -3.65 -0.90
N ASN A 99 -27.56 -4.33 0.24
CA ASN A 99 -26.75 -4.02 1.41
C ASN A 99 -25.27 -4.27 1.14
N HIS A 100 -24.93 -5.36 0.45
CA HIS A 100 -23.55 -5.67 0.08
C HIS A 100 -22.96 -4.63 -0.87
N LEU A 101 -23.70 -4.21 -1.91
CA LEU A 101 -23.31 -3.11 -2.80
C LEU A 101 -23.07 -1.81 -2.02
N LYS A 102 -23.96 -1.46 -1.09
CA LYS A 102 -23.81 -0.27 -0.24
C LYS A 102 -22.56 -0.32 0.62
N MET A 103 -22.25 -1.48 1.21
CA MET A 103 -21.03 -1.68 2.01
C MET A 103 -19.78 -1.47 1.15
N ILE A 104 -19.69 -2.14 0.00
CA ILE A 104 -18.55 -1.95 -0.93
C ILE A 104 -18.43 -0.48 -1.33
N CYS A 105 -19.52 0.16 -1.77
CA CYS A 105 -19.44 1.56 -2.19
C CYS A 105 -18.96 2.48 -1.05
N SER A 106 -19.47 2.30 0.17
CA SER A 106 -19.02 3.03 1.35
C SER A 106 -17.52 2.85 1.59
N ASP A 107 -17.02 1.61 1.53
CA ASP A 107 -15.60 1.31 1.68
C ASP A 107 -14.72 1.98 0.64
N TYR A 108 -15.23 2.15 -0.57
CA TYR A 108 -14.55 2.86 -1.65
C TYR A 108 -14.93 4.33 -1.77
N LYS A 109 -15.49 4.94 -0.71
CA LYS A 109 -15.87 6.37 -0.64
C LYS A 109 -16.79 6.80 -1.79
N MET A 110 -17.81 5.98 -2.05
CA MET A 110 -18.87 6.19 -3.03
C MET A 110 -20.24 5.94 -2.37
N THR A 111 -21.28 6.58 -2.89
CA THR A 111 -22.66 6.35 -2.46
C THR A 111 -23.40 5.59 -3.55
N CYS A 112 -24.05 4.48 -3.19
CA CYS A 112 -24.79 3.62 -4.11
C CYS A 112 -26.22 3.43 -3.60
N ASN A 113 -27.12 4.30 -4.05
CA ASN A 113 -28.53 4.27 -3.64
C ASN A 113 -29.32 3.20 -4.41
N SER A 114 -29.02 3.03 -5.69
CA SER A 114 -29.62 2.00 -6.54
C SER A 114 -28.60 1.49 -7.57
N PRO A 115 -28.67 0.22 -8.01
CA PRO A 115 -27.73 -0.35 -8.99
C PRO A 115 -27.75 0.39 -10.33
N LYS A 116 -28.92 0.91 -10.73
CA LYS A 116 -29.12 1.67 -11.97
C LYS A 116 -28.41 3.02 -11.98
N GLN A 117 -28.18 3.61 -10.80
CA GLN A 117 -27.53 4.93 -10.66
C GLN A 117 -26.04 4.82 -10.32
N VAL A 118 -25.50 3.60 -10.14
CA VAL A 118 -24.08 3.41 -9.85
C VAL A 118 -23.25 3.77 -11.07
N ASN A 119 -22.25 4.62 -10.87
CA ASN A 119 -21.17 4.79 -11.85
C ASN A 119 -20.25 3.56 -11.78
N TRP A 120 -20.61 2.50 -12.51
CA TRP A 120 -19.90 1.21 -12.49
C TRP A 120 -18.45 1.33 -12.95
N LYS A 121 -18.16 2.17 -13.96
CA LYS A 121 -16.78 2.42 -14.40
C LYS A 121 -15.93 3.00 -13.28
N LYS A 122 -16.45 3.98 -12.54
CA LYS A 122 -15.74 4.59 -11.39
C LYS A 122 -15.63 3.64 -10.22
N LEU A 123 -16.67 2.88 -9.90
CA LEU A 123 -16.62 1.88 -8.83
C LEU A 123 -15.56 0.83 -9.14
N LEU A 124 -15.60 0.24 -10.34
CA LEU A 124 -14.62 -0.77 -10.76
C LEU A 124 -13.21 -0.20 -10.94
N SER A 125 -13.00 1.10 -11.18
CA SER A 125 -11.63 1.65 -11.17
C SER A 125 -11.06 1.77 -9.75
N ARG A 126 -11.94 1.87 -8.73
CA ARG A 126 -11.57 1.89 -7.30
C ARG A 126 -11.45 0.50 -6.70
N VAL A 127 -12.37 -0.42 -7.00
CA VAL A 127 -12.39 -1.81 -6.50
C VAL A 127 -11.47 -2.69 -7.34
N ASP A 128 -10.17 -2.48 -7.21
CA ASP A 128 -9.15 -3.31 -7.85
C ASP A 128 -7.91 -3.44 -6.96
N ILE A 129 -7.18 -4.54 -7.17
CA ILE A 129 -5.96 -4.86 -6.43
C ILE A 129 -4.86 -3.83 -6.69
N ILE A 130 -3.94 -3.69 -5.75
CA ILE A 130 -2.66 -3.00 -5.99
C ILE A 130 -1.59 -4.10 -5.99
N PRO A 131 -0.81 -4.29 -7.06
CA PRO A 131 0.13 -5.42 -7.14
C PRO A 131 1.08 -5.50 -5.94
N THR A 132 1.36 -6.71 -5.49
CA THR A 132 2.19 -6.98 -4.32
C THR A 132 3.56 -6.33 -4.43
N HIS A 133 4.23 -6.50 -5.57
CA HIS A 133 5.50 -5.81 -5.85
C HIS A 133 5.40 -4.30 -5.75
N PHE A 134 4.27 -3.69 -6.15
CA PHE A 134 4.07 -2.25 -6.07
C PHE A 134 4.01 -1.78 -4.62
N VAL A 135 3.15 -2.40 -3.81
CA VAL A 135 3.00 -2.04 -2.38
C VAL A 135 4.30 -2.32 -1.62
N ALA A 136 4.92 -3.49 -1.82
CA ALA A 136 6.16 -3.87 -1.15
C ALA A 136 7.33 -2.93 -1.52
N THR A 137 7.44 -2.53 -2.79
CA THR A 137 8.46 -1.56 -3.23
C THR A 137 8.29 -0.23 -2.52
N GLN A 138 7.07 0.32 -2.46
CA GLN A 138 6.83 1.60 -1.79
C GLN A 138 6.99 1.47 -0.27
N ALA A 139 6.51 0.40 0.35
CA ALA A 139 6.72 0.15 1.77
C ALA A 139 8.22 0.12 2.10
N ALA A 140 9.03 -0.60 1.32
CA ALA A 140 10.49 -0.66 1.52
C ALA A 140 11.16 0.70 1.33
N ALA A 141 10.77 1.42 0.28
CA ALA A 141 11.29 2.75 -0.07
C ALA A 141 11.01 3.80 1.03
N GLU A 142 9.78 3.84 1.53
CA GLU A 142 9.31 4.85 2.50
C GLU A 142 9.74 4.56 3.93
N SER A 143 9.81 3.28 4.31
CA SER A 143 10.16 2.87 5.67
C SER A 143 11.64 2.55 5.88
N GLY A 144 12.45 2.60 4.81
CA GLY A 144 13.83 2.13 4.84
C GLY A 144 13.91 0.65 5.21
N TRP A 145 13.10 -0.20 4.58
CA TRP A 145 12.95 -1.62 4.95
C TRP A 145 12.51 -1.79 6.42
N GLY A 146 11.57 -0.95 6.85
CA GLY A 146 10.94 -1.01 8.17
C GLY A 146 11.79 -0.45 9.31
N THR A 147 13.00 0.03 9.08
CA THR A 147 13.88 0.52 10.17
C THR A 147 13.66 1.98 10.54
N SER A 148 12.87 2.74 9.77
CA SER A 148 12.62 4.15 10.08
C SER A 148 11.91 4.32 11.43
N GLU A 149 12.19 5.43 12.11
CA GLU A 149 11.53 5.76 13.37
C GLU A 149 10.01 5.80 13.22
N LEU A 150 9.51 6.31 12.09
CA LEU A 150 8.09 6.36 11.81
C LEU A 150 7.48 4.96 11.65
N ALA A 151 8.15 4.05 10.95
CA ALA A 151 7.70 2.67 10.82
C ALA A 151 7.65 1.96 12.18
N GLN A 152 8.68 2.12 13.01
CA GLN A 152 8.79 1.45 14.31
C GLN A 152 7.87 2.06 15.37
N LYS A 153 7.77 3.39 15.45
CA LYS A 153 6.95 4.06 16.47
C LYS A 153 5.49 4.14 16.08
N ASN A 154 5.16 4.41 14.82
CA ASN A 154 3.77 4.64 14.39
C ASN A 154 3.15 3.46 13.65
N ASN A 155 3.88 2.35 13.43
CA ASN A 155 3.47 1.30 12.50
C ASN A 155 3.11 1.86 11.13
N ASN A 156 3.76 2.95 10.68
CA ASN A 156 3.40 3.67 9.46
C ASN A 156 4.49 3.49 8.41
N LEU A 157 4.30 2.51 7.53
CA LEU A 157 5.29 2.13 6.52
C LEU A 157 5.37 3.10 5.34
N PHE A 158 4.34 3.93 5.13
CA PHE A 158 4.14 4.68 3.88
C PHE A 158 4.18 6.19 4.07
N GLY A 159 4.60 6.69 5.24
CA GLY A 159 4.67 8.13 5.49
C GLY A 159 3.31 8.83 5.52
N MET A 160 2.22 8.10 5.84
CA MET A 160 0.86 8.66 5.76
C MET A 160 0.69 9.80 6.78
N ARG A 161 0.53 11.03 6.27
CA ARG A 161 0.36 12.23 7.11
C ARG A 161 -0.99 12.25 7.80
N CYS A 162 -1.05 12.88 8.96
CA CYS A 162 -2.29 13.22 9.62
C CYS A 162 -2.21 14.61 10.24
N VAL A 163 -2.90 15.57 9.62
CA VAL A 163 -2.89 16.98 10.03
C VAL A 163 -3.76 17.23 11.26
N SER A 164 -4.84 16.47 11.42
CA SER A 164 -5.82 16.64 12.50
C SER A 164 -5.72 15.57 13.60
N CYS A 165 -4.74 14.68 13.55
CA CYS A 165 -4.58 13.66 14.58
C CYS A 165 -4.06 14.30 15.88
N LYS A 166 -4.66 13.91 17.01
CA LYS A 166 -4.11 14.25 18.32
C LYS A 166 -2.73 13.61 18.48
N ALA A 167 -1.79 14.37 19.03
CA ALA A 167 -0.49 13.84 19.37
C ALA A 167 -0.63 12.70 20.38
N SER A 168 -0.06 11.54 20.06
CA SER A 168 -0.02 10.39 20.95
C SER A 168 1.37 10.28 21.56
N LYS A 169 1.47 10.00 22.86
CA LYS A 169 2.75 9.86 23.55
C LYS A 169 3.58 8.76 22.88
N GLY A 170 4.85 9.06 22.59
CA GLY A 170 5.77 8.11 21.94
C GLY A 170 5.57 7.92 20.42
N LYS A 171 4.64 8.65 19.79
CA LYS A 171 4.43 8.62 18.33
C LYS A 171 5.02 9.86 17.67
N VAL A 172 5.50 9.71 16.43
CA VAL A 172 5.99 10.82 15.60
C VAL A 172 4.79 11.71 15.23
N LYS A 173 4.88 13.01 15.55
CA LYS A 173 3.81 14.00 15.32
C LYS A 173 3.62 14.29 13.83
N GLY A 174 2.40 14.62 13.43
CA GLY A 174 2.06 14.97 12.04
C GLY A 174 1.84 13.78 11.10
N TYR A 175 2.02 12.56 11.60
CA TYR A 175 1.79 11.32 10.87
C TYR A 175 0.70 10.48 11.54
N SER A 176 0.01 9.69 10.72
CA SER A 176 -0.91 8.67 11.21
C SER A 176 -0.15 7.65 12.05
N ALA A 177 -0.80 7.14 13.09
CA ALA A 177 -0.34 6.01 13.88
C ALA A 177 -1.35 4.87 13.75
N TYR A 178 -0.85 3.70 13.43
CA TYR A 178 -1.63 2.49 13.24
C TYR A 178 -1.41 1.55 14.41
N ARG A 179 -2.41 0.72 14.71
CA ARG A 179 -2.31 -0.27 15.78
C ARG A 179 -1.45 -1.44 15.32
N THR A 180 -1.57 -1.87 14.07
CA THR A 180 -0.80 -2.97 13.45
C THR A 180 -0.22 -2.56 12.10
N ILE A 181 0.70 -3.36 11.55
CA ILE A 181 1.18 -3.19 10.17
C ILE A 181 0.08 -3.47 9.15
N ASP A 182 -0.80 -4.43 9.44
CA ASP A 182 -2.02 -4.70 8.69
C ASP A 182 -2.86 -3.41 8.50
N ASP A 183 -3.15 -2.71 9.59
CA ASP A 183 -3.91 -1.44 9.55
C ASP A 183 -3.22 -0.38 8.66
N SER A 184 -1.89 -0.35 8.63
CA SER A 184 -1.12 0.58 7.79
C SER A 184 -1.21 0.23 6.31
N VAL A 185 -1.05 -1.05 5.96
CA VAL A 185 -1.16 -1.54 4.59
C VAL A 185 -2.57 -1.32 4.06
N VAL A 186 -3.60 -1.64 4.85
CA VAL A 186 -5.01 -1.41 4.48
C VAL A 186 -5.29 0.06 4.24
N ALA A 187 -4.87 0.93 5.16
CA ALA A 187 -5.08 2.38 5.02
C ALA A 187 -4.41 2.91 3.76
N TYR A 188 -3.20 2.44 3.45
CA TYR A 188 -2.46 2.81 2.26
C TYR A 188 -3.14 2.33 0.97
N MET A 189 -3.51 1.06 0.88
CA MET A 189 -4.20 0.51 -0.31
C MET A 189 -5.55 1.19 -0.52
N LYS A 190 -6.32 1.44 0.55
CA LYS A 190 -7.58 2.21 0.50
C LYS A 190 -7.35 3.65 0.04
N ASN A 191 -6.25 4.28 0.44
CA ASN A 191 -5.89 5.61 -0.03
C ASN A 191 -5.63 5.63 -1.54
N LEU A 192 -4.80 4.72 -2.07
CA LEU A 192 -4.57 4.59 -3.52
C LEU A 192 -5.86 4.30 -4.30
N ASN A 193 -6.72 3.45 -3.75
CA ASN A 193 -7.99 3.07 -4.36
C ASN A 193 -9.06 4.16 -4.32
N THR A 194 -8.98 5.18 -3.45
CA THR A 194 -10.10 6.10 -3.24
C THR A 194 -9.75 7.58 -3.40
N HIS A 195 -8.53 8.00 -3.09
CA HIS A 195 -8.16 9.40 -3.06
C HIS A 195 -8.03 9.98 -4.48
N ARG A 196 -8.48 11.22 -4.68
CA ARG A 196 -8.52 11.87 -6.00
C ARG A 196 -7.14 11.99 -6.66
N ALA A 197 -6.08 12.23 -5.88
CA ALA A 197 -4.72 12.38 -6.40
C ALA A 197 -4.26 11.14 -7.20
N TYR A 198 -4.71 9.94 -6.83
CA TYR A 198 -4.30 8.69 -7.47
C TYR A 198 -5.26 8.23 -8.57
N GLU A 199 -6.01 9.15 -9.17
CA GLU A 199 -6.87 8.82 -10.31
C GLU A 199 -6.08 8.29 -11.51
N SER A 200 -4.94 8.89 -11.82
CA SER A 200 -4.04 8.42 -12.89
C SER A 200 -3.59 6.97 -12.67
N LEU A 201 -3.20 6.61 -11.44
CA LEU A 201 -2.88 5.22 -11.07
C LEU A 201 -4.07 4.28 -11.33
N ARG A 202 -5.28 4.68 -10.95
CA ARG A 202 -6.50 3.86 -11.16
C ARG A 202 -6.86 3.71 -12.62
N THR A 203 -6.69 4.77 -13.42
CA THR A 203 -6.90 4.73 -14.87
C THR A 203 -5.91 3.76 -15.53
N ALA A 204 -4.62 3.87 -15.20
CA ALA A 204 -3.59 2.96 -15.72
C ALA A 204 -3.86 1.49 -15.36
N ARG A 205 -4.33 1.19 -14.14
CA ARG A 205 -4.78 -0.17 -13.77
C ARG A 205 -5.96 -0.63 -14.62
N ALA A 206 -6.97 0.21 -14.78
CA ALA A 206 -8.17 -0.13 -15.55
C ALA A 206 -7.84 -0.41 -17.02
N GLU A 207 -6.91 0.33 -17.63
CA GLU A 207 -6.40 0.09 -18.97
C GLU A 207 -5.69 -1.26 -19.07
N GLN A 208 -4.80 -1.58 -18.12
CA GLN A 208 -4.10 -2.86 -18.12
C GLN A 208 -5.05 -4.06 -18.01
N ARG A 209 -6.17 -3.92 -17.29
CA ARG A 209 -7.20 -4.98 -17.18
C ARG A 209 -7.83 -5.36 -18.53
N THR A 210 -7.77 -4.49 -19.54
CA THR A 210 -8.26 -4.82 -20.89
C THR A 210 -7.41 -5.87 -21.60
N THR A 211 -6.16 -6.07 -21.16
CA THR A 211 -5.17 -6.90 -21.86
C THR A 211 -5.12 -8.36 -21.38
N GLN A 212 -5.96 -8.75 -20.41
CA GLN A 212 -5.96 -10.06 -19.72
C GLN A 212 -4.61 -10.49 -19.09
N LYS A 213 -3.60 -9.61 -19.08
CA LYS A 213 -2.30 -9.85 -18.45
C LYS A 213 -2.32 -9.43 -16.97
N PRO A 214 -1.42 -9.99 -16.14
CA PRO A 214 -1.16 -9.46 -14.81
C PRO A 214 -0.81 -7.97 -14.87
N LEU A 215 -1.19 -7.24 -13.82
CA LEU A 215 -0.87 -5.81 -13.72
C LEU A 215 0.65 -5.63 -13.67
N ASN A 216 1.17 -4.77 -14.55
CA ASN A 216 2.57 -4.44 -14.66
C ASN A 216 2.95 -3.32 -13.67
N THR A 217 3.63 -3.69 -12.59
CA THR A 217 4.11 -2.80 -11.54
C THR A 217 4.94 -1.63 -12.07
N SER A 218 5.86 -1.88 -13.01
CA SER A 218 6.70 -0.83 -13.62
C SER A 218 5.83 0.26 -14.25
N LYS A 219 4.83 -0.11 -15.05
CA LYS A 219 3.90 0.86 -15.66
C LYS A 219 3.05 1.61 -14.63
N LEU A 220 2.72 0.96 -13.51
CA LEU A 220 1.97 1.63 -12.44
C LEU A 220 2.83 2.68 -11.71
N ILE A 221 4.13 2.42 -11.53
CA ILE A 221 5.07 3.38 -10.93
C ILE A 221 5.10 4.68 -11.75
N ASP A 222 5.04 4.58 -13.08
CA ASP A 222 4.99 5.75 -13.97
C ASP A 222 3.73 6.62 -13.78
N ASN A 223 2.68 6.08 -13.16
CA ASN A 223 1.37 6.73 -12.98
C ASN A 223 1.11 7.18 -11.52
N LEU A 224 2.16 7.36 -10.71
CA LEU A 224 2.11 7.83 -9.31
C LEU A 224 1.99 9.37 -9.18
N ASN A 225 1.19 9.99 -10.05
CA ASN A 225 0.99 11.44 -10.02
C ASN A 225 0.45 11.91 -8.65
N GLY A 226 1.06 12.97 -8.11
CA GLY A 226 0.66 13.55 -6.82
C GLY A 226 1.00 12.70 -5.59
N TYR A 227 1.81 11.63 -5.72
CA TYR A 227 2.31 10.85 -4.58
C TYR A 227 3.53 11.50 -3.89
N SER A 228 4.44 12.07 -4.66
CA SER A 228 5.63 12.75 -4.15
C SER A 228 5.80 14.10 -4.84
N GLU A 229 6.28 15.09 -4.10
CA GLU A 229 6.64 16.41 -4.63
C GLU A 229 7.79 16.33 -5.64
N LEU A 230 8.63 15.27 -5.52
CA LEU A 230 9.71 14.98 -6.45
C LEU A 230 9.21 14.42 -7.81
N GLY A 231 7.92 14.07 -7.91
CA GLY A 231 7.30 13.61 -9.16
C GLY A 231 8.10 12.50 -9.86
N SER A 232 8.57 12.78 -11.08
CA SER A 232 9.30 11.79 -11.90
C SER A 232 10.59 11.27 -11.26
N GLU A 233 11.25 12.06 -10.42
CA GLU A 233 12.49 11.62 -9.76
C GLU A 233 12.22 10.51 -8.74
N TYR A 234 11.10 10.65 -8.02
CA TYR A 234 10.62 9.62 -7.12
C TYR A 234 10.24 8.34 -7.89
N ASN A 235 9.58 8.47 -9.06
CA ASN A 235 9.28 7.31 -9.91
C ASN A 235 10.57 6.60 -10.37
N ARG A 236 11.62 7.35 -10.77
CA ARG A 236 12.93 6.77 -11.11
C ARG A 236 13.56 6.04 -9.92
N TYR A 237 13.43 6.58 -8.72
CA TYR A 237 13.88 5.90 -7.52
C TYR A 237 13.11 4.59 -7.27
N LEU A 238 11.77 4.62 -7.34
CA LEU A 238 10.95 3.43 -7.17
C LEU A 238 11.29 2.35 -8.21
N HIS A 239 11.56 2.71 -9.46
CA HIS A 239 12.06 1.76 -10.46
C HIS A 239 13.37 1.09 -10.02
N LYS A 240 14.31 1.83 -9.43
CA LYS A 240 15.55 1.24 -8.91
C LYS A 240 15.28 0.29 -7.74
N VAL A 241 14.39 0.65 -6.82
CA VAL A 241 14.00 -0.21 -5.70
C VAL A 241 13.29 -1.47 -6.22
N PHE A 242 12.32 -1.32 -7.11
CA PHE A 242 11.58 -2.43 -7.70
C PHE A 242 12.52 -3.39 -8.46
N ASN A 243 13.30 -2.89 -9.41
CA ASN A 243 14.14 -3.71 -10.26
C ASN A 243 15.22 -4.49 -9.48
N ARG A 244 15.76 -3.91 -8.41
CA ARG A 244 16.77 -4.58 -7.56
C ARG A 244 16.19 -5.65 -6.63
N ASN A 245 14.88 -5.64 -6.39
CA ASN A 245 14.28 -6.49 -5.36
C ASN A 245 13.10 -7.33 -5.85
N LYS A 246 12.68 -7.22 -7.12
CA LYS A 246 11.52 -7.95 -7.65
C LYS A 246 11.60 -9.47 -7.47
N GLU A 247 12.77 -10.07 -7.67
CA GLU A 247 12.96 -11.52 -7.49
C GLU A 247 12.84 -11.91 -6.01
N LEU A 248 13.35 -11.08 -5.12
CA LEU A 248 13.22 -11.30 -3.69
C LEU A 248 11.76 -11.21 -3.22
N ILE A 249 10.99 -10.28 -3.78
CA ILE A 249 9.56 -10.15 -3.51
C ILE A 249 8.81 -11.38 -4.03
N SER A 250 9.11 -11.83 -5.25
CA SER A 250 8.49 -13.04 -5.83
C SER A 250 8.77 -14.28 -4.99
N GLN A 251 10.02 -14.47 -4.53
CA GLN A 251 10.38 -15.59 -3.67
C GLN A 251 9.57 -15.63 -2.38
N VAL A 252 9.34 -14.48 -1.74
CA VAL A 252 8.51 -14.41 -0.52
C VAL A 252 7.05 -14.68 -0.84
N GLN A 253 6.55 -14.11 -1.94
CA GLN A 253 5.17 -14.30 -2.37
C GLN A 253 4.84 -15.76 -2.72
N GLU A 254 5.76 -16.50 -3.33
CA GLU A 254 5.58 -17.91 -3.65
C GLU A 254 5.56 -18.81 -2.40
N LEU A 255 6.18 -18.39 -1.30
CA LEU A 255 6.17 -19.13 -0.02
C LEU A 255 4.88 -18.94 0.78
N ASP A 256 4.06 -17.96 0.42
CA ASP A 256 2.77 -17.67 1.07
C ASP A 256 1.57 -18.34 0.36
N ILE A 257 1.81 -19.10 -0.72
CA ILE A 257 0.79 -19.83 -1.51
C ILE A 257 0.67 -21.29 -1.07
#